data_AF-A0A1I1AZ25-F1
#
_entry.id   AF-A0A1I1AZ25-F1
#
_cell.length_a   1.000
_cell.length_b   1.000
_cell.length_c   1.000
_cell.angle_alpha   90.00
_cell.angle_beta   90.00
_cell.angle_gamma   90.00
#
_symmetry.space_group_name_H-M   'P 1'
#
loop_
_entity.id
_entity.type
_entity.pdbx_description
1 polymer ?
#
loop_
_entity_poly.entity_id
_entity_poly.type
_entity_poly.pdbx_seq_one_letter_code
_entity_poly.pdbx_strand_id
1 'polypeptide(L)'
;MNKRPASSPDSNEPAEDAALGDLFPDERAYFAEQPAGRVSLKPDATPHSAEHYHGHRERLREKYRDHGDTSLADYEILELLLFRSIPWRDTKPLAKALLARFGTLAGVFGAPLGLLQEVKGIGENVALDLKLVATVGQRSLKSELREKQVLSSWSSVIDYCHAAMAYESREQFRILFLDKRNALIADEVQSKGTVDHTPVYPREVVRRALELSATAIILVHNHPSGDPTPSRADIDMTKTIVDTAKPLGITVHDHIIIGKDGHASLKGLRLI
;
A
#
# COMPACT_ATOMS: atom_id res chain seq x y z
N MET A 1 -16.54 27.41 53.00
CA MET A 1 -16.14 28.67 53.66
C MET A 1 -14.71 29.01 53.27
N ASN A 2 -14.52 30.07 52.48
CA ASN A 2 -13.84 31.34 52.84
C ASN A 2 -12.39 31.36 52.32
N LYS A 3 -11.84 32.41 51.71
CA LYS A 3 -12.31 33.73 51.25
C LYS A 3 -11.14 34.33 50.42
N ARG A 4 -11.42 35.02 49.30
CA ARG A 4 -10.54 36.12 48.79
C ARG A 4 -10.72 37.37 49.69
N PRO A 5 -9.80 38.36 49.65
CA PRO A 5 -9.88 39.50 48.69
C PRO A 5 -8.46 39.89 48.12
N ALA A 6 -8.26 40.46 46.91
CA ALA A 6 -8.50 41.85 46.41
C ALA A 6 -7.90 42.93 47.35
N SER A 7 -7.12 43.96 46.96
CA SER A 7 -7.13 44.84 45.76
C SER A 7 -5.87 45.73 45.69
N SER A 8 -5.62 46.28 44.49
CA SER A 8 -4.64 47.27 43.95
C SER A 8 -4.71 48.70 44.59
N PRO A 9 -4.26 49.83 43.96
CA PRO A 9 -3.16 50.21 43.01
C PRO A 9 -2.45 51.56 43.36
N ASP A 10 -1.47 52.03 42.56
CA ASP A 10 -1.19 53.43 42.09
C ASP A 10 0.27 53.56 41.61
N SER A 11 0.62 53.89 40.36
CA SER A 11 0.45 55.12 39.54
C SER A 11 1.42 56.27 39.89
N ASN A 12 2.41 56.55 39.01
CA ASN A 12 2.74 57.88 38.46
C ASN A 12 4.03 57.89 37.59
N GLU A 13 3.89 58.33 36.34
CA GLU A 13 4.89 59.00 35.48
C GLU A 13 5.07 60.49 35.91
N PRO A 14 5.81 61.41 35.21
CA PRO A 14 6.75 61.33 34.07
C PRO A 14 8.07 62.17 34.20
N ALA A 15 8.94 62.00 33.19
CA ALA A 15 9.86 62.93 32.47
C ALA A 15 10.66 64.06 33.17
N GLU A 16 11.99 64.15 32.88
CA GLU A 16 12.62 65.30 32.18
C GLU A 16 14.12 65.10 31.87
N ASP A 17 14.56 65.83 30.84
CA ASP A 17 15.86 65.93 30.16
C ASP A 17 17.09 66.26 31.03
N ALA A 18 18.27 65.75 30.64
CA ALA A 18 19.53 66.51 30.64
C ALA A 18 20.69 65.75 29.95
N ALA A 19 21.30 66.44 29.00
CA ALA A 19 22.45 66.03 28.20
C ALA A 19 23.78 65.99 28.99
N LEU A 20 24.71 65.14 28.50
CA LEU A 20 26.19 65.17 28.54
C LEU A 20 26.61 63.78 28.02
N GLY A 21 27.13 63.56 26.82
CA GLY A 21 28.22 64.24 26.14
C GLY A 21 29.24 63.15 25.84
N ASP A 22 29.19 62.56 24.63
CA ASP A 22 30.18 61.55 24.21
C ASP A 22 30.90 62.03 22.96
N LEU A 23 32.21 62.19 23.14
CA LEU A 23 33.21 62.52 22.14
C LEU A 23 33.27 61.39 21.12
N PHE A 24 33.20 61.64 19.81
CA PHE A 24 34.03 61.04 18.74
C PHE A 24 33.64 61.66 17.37
N PRO A 25 34.61 61.98 16.48
CA PRO A 25 34.40 62.85 15.33
C PRO A 25 33.71 62.18 14.13
N ASP A 26 32.97 63.03 13.40
CA ASP A 26 32.19 62.78 12.19
C ASP A 26 33.06 62.38 10.99
N GLU A 27 32.97 61.12 10.54
CA GLU A 27 33.57 60.62 9.30
C GLU A 27 32.51 60.47 8.18
N ARG A 28 31.56 61.40 8.07
CA ARG A 28 30.66 61.50 6.90
C ARG A 28 31.27 62.37 5.80
N ALA A 29 32.31 61.88 5.11
CA ALA A 29 32.67 62.38 3.77
C ALA A 29 33.76 61.54 3.10
N TYR A 30 33.50 60.28 2.75
CA TYR A 30 34.32 59.61 1.75
C TYR A 30 33.45 58.72 0.85
N PHE A 31 33.60 58.92 -0.45
CA PHE A 31 32.92 58.29 -1.59
C PHE A 31 31.60 58.92 -2.07
N ALA A 32 31.78 60.02 -2.80
CA ALA A 32 30.89 60.47 -3.84
C ALA A 32 30.79 59.44 -4.98
N GLU A 33 29.58 59.29 -5.51
CA GLU A 33 29.19 58.42 -6.62
C GLU A 33 29.86 58.82 -7.95
N GLN A 34 30.33 57.82 -8.71
CA GLN A 34 30.49 57.88 -10.17
C GLN A 34 29.73 56.71 -10.80
N PRO A 35 29.01 56.89 -11.93
CA PRO A 35 28.14 55.87 -12.48
C PRO A 35 28.97 54.84 -13.26
N ALA A 36 29.09 53.63 -12.71
CA ALA A 36 29.62 52.49 -13.44
C ALA A 36 28.58 51.99 -14.46
N GLY A 37 29.00 51.90 -15.72
CA GLY A 37 28.18 51.46 -16.84
C GLY A 37 27.54 50.09 -16.60
N ARG A 38 26.25 50.00 -16.93
CA ARG A 38 25.44 48.78 -16.82
C ARG A 38 25.90 47.77 -17.88
N VAL A 39 26.79 46.87 -17.51
CA VAL A 39 27.10 45.68 -18.32
C VAL A 39 25.91 44.73 -18.18
N SER A 40 25.11 44.61 -19.23
CA SER A 40 24.03 43.63 -19.32
C SER A 40 24.64 42.23 -19.47
N LEU A 41 24.85 41.55 -18.34
CA LEU A 41 25.13 40.12 -18.33
C LEU A 41 23.83 39.41 -18.71
N LYS A 42 23.73 38.96 -19.96
CA LYS A 42 22.73 37.97 -20.36
C LYS A 42 22.92 36.74 -19.49
N PRO A 43 21.87 36.23 -18.82
CA PRO A 43 21.99 34.91 -18.20
C PRO A 43 22.17 33.90 -19.33
N ASP A 44 23.27 33.15 -19.30
CA ASP A 44 23.42 31.93 -20.08
C ASP A 44 22.31 30.97 -19.64
N ALA A 45 21.26 30.92 -20.46
CA ALA A 45 20.21 29.93 -20.33
C ALA A 45 20.80 28.58 -20.76
N THR A 46 21.35 27.83 -19.81
CA THR A 46 21.39 26.37 -19.93
C THR A 46 19.94 25.89 -20.13
N PRO A 47 19.63 25.12 -21.18
CA PRO A 47 18.26 24.69 -21.43
C PRO A 47 17.88 23.63 -20.38
N HIS A 48 17.25 24.08 -19.30
CA HIS A 48 16.57 23.18 -18.37
C HIS A 48 15.26 22.68 -18.98
N SER A 49 15.34 21.53 -19.65
CA SER A 49 14.37 20.42 -19.58
C SER A 49 12.87 20.74 -19.60
N ALA A 50 12.40 21.72 -20.38
CA ALA A 50 10.97 22.00 -20.54
C ALA A 50 10.34 21.28 -21.75
N GLU A 51 11.15 20.77 -22.68
CA GLU A 51 10.67 20.36 -24.02
C GLU A 51 10.21 18.89 -24.13
N HIS A 52 10.57 18.02 -23.18
CA HIS A 52 10.29 16.57 -23.30
C HIS A 52 8.89 16.11 -22.83
N TYR A 53 8.13 16.97 -22.13
CA TYR A 53 6.86 16.59 -21.50
C TYR A 53 5.66 16.67 -22.45
N HIS A 54 5.71 17.59 -23.42
CA HIS A 54 4.64 17.73 -24.41
C HIS A 54 4.64 16.51 -25.34
N GLY A 55 3.50 15.82 -25.40
CA GLY A 55 3.32 14.61 -26.21
C GLY A 55 3.77 13.31 -25.53
N HIS A 56 4.41 13.32 -24.36
CA HIS A 56 4.83 12.07 -23.70
C HIS A 56 3.63 11.19 -23.32
N ARG A 57 2.58 11.83 -22.80
CA ARG A 57 1.31 11.19 -22.48
C ARG A 57 0.67 10.57 -23.72
N GLU A 58 0.61 11.29 -24.83
CA GLU A 58 0.09 10.78 -26.10
C GLU A 58 0.95 9.62 -26.61
N ARG A 59 2.28 9.79 -26.70
CA ARG A 59 3.22 8.75 -27.15
C ARG A 59 3.10 7.45 -26.36
N LEU A 60 2.96 7.52 -25.03
CA LEU A 60 2.75 6.35 -24.18
C LEU A 60 1.41 5.65 -24.47
N ARG A 61 0.35 6.42 -24.72
CA ARG A 61 -0.97 5.87 -25.07
C ARG A 61 -0.97 5.23 -26.45
N GLU A 62 -0.26 5.83 -27.41
CA GLU A 62 -0.06 5.26 -28.74
C GLU A 62 0.75 3.97 -28.66
N LYS A 63 1.87 3.98 -27.93
CA LYS A 63 2.68 2.80 -27.67
C LYS A 63 1.86 1.66 -27.06
N TYR A 64 1.04 1.94 -26.05
CA TYR A 64 0.14 0.94 -25.46
C TYR A 64 -0.95 0.47 -26.44
N ARG A 65 -1.52 1.37 -27.23
CA ARG A 65 -2.56 1.02 -28.21
C ARG A 65 -2.01 0.09 -29.30
N ASP A 66 -0.80 0.37 -29.78
CA ASP A 66 -0.24 -0.28 -30.96
C ASP A 66 0.51 -1.58 -30.60
N HIS A 67 1.06 -1.69 -29.38
CA HIS A 67 1.89 -2.81 -28.94
C HIS A 67 1.47 -3.46 -27.61
N GLY A 68 0.42 -2.96 -26.97
CA GLY A 68 -0.02 -3.44 -25.66
C GLY A 68 0.98 -3.19 -24.54
N ASP A 69 0.87 -4.00 -23.49
CA ASP A 69 1.70 -3.97 -22.30
C ASP A 69 3.14 -4.46 -22.53
N THR A 70 3.33 -5.42 -23.44
CA THR A 70 4.64 -6.06 -23.72
C THR A 70 5.75 -5.08 -24.12
N SER A 71 5.38 -3.88 -24.58
CA SER A 71 6.31 -2.82 -24.97
C SER A 71 6.64 -1.84 -23.84
N LEU A 72 5.90 -1.86 -22.74
CA LEU A 72 5.99 -0.90 -21.65
C LEU A 72 6.78 -1.46 -20.47
N ALA A 73 7.61 -0.62 -19.86
CA ALA A 73 8.16 -0.93 -18.54
C ALA A 73 7.10 -0.74 -17.44
N ASP A 74 7.25 -1.39 -16.30
CA ASP A 74 6.33 -1.26 -15.14
C ASP A 74 6.06 0.20 -14.75
N TYR A 75 7.09 1.04 -14.76
CA TYR A 75 6.93 2.46 -14.43
C TYR A 75 6.08 3.20 -15.48
N GLU A 76 6.14 2.79 -16.76
CA GLU A 76 5.34 3.37 -17.85
C GLU A 76 3.86 2.96 -17.72
N ILE A 77 3.60 1.74 -17.27
CA ILE A 77 2.23 1.27 -16.95
C ILE A 77 1.65 2.11 -15.80
N LEU A 78 2.43 2.36 -14.75
CA LEU A 78 2.01 3.25 -13.65
C LEU A 78 1.80 4.69 -14.12
N GLU A 79 2.67 5.21 -14.99
CA GLU A 79 2.49 6.56 -15.56
C GLU A 79 1.12 6.69 -16.26
N LEU A 80 0.76 5.71 -17.10
CA LEU A 80 -0.53 5.69 -17.80
C LEU A 80 -1.72 5.72 -16.84
N LEU A 81 -1.63 5.00 -15.72
CA LEU A 81 -2.66 5.01 -14.69
C LEU A 81 -2.71 6.37 -13.97
N LEU A 82 -1.55 6.88 -13.54
CA LEU A 82 -1.43 8.14 -12.82
C LEU A 82 -1.87 9.35 -13.65
N PHE A 83 -1.76 9.31 -14.98
CA PHE A 83 -2.27 10.38 -15.85
C PHE A 83 -3.77 10.64 -15.70
N ARG A 84 -4.54 9.63 -15.28
CA ARG A 84 -5.99 9.72 -15.05
C ARG A 84 -6.30 10.40 -13.71
N SER A 85 -5.50 10.11 -12.69
CA SER A 85 -5.67 10.64 -11.32
C SER A 85 -5.00 11.98 -11.10
N ILE A 86 -3.93 12.29 -11.85
CA ILE A 86 -3.16 13.53 -11.73
C ILE A 86 -3.07 14.20 -13.13
N PRO A 87 -4.01 15.12 -13.44
CA PRO A 87 -3.99 15.83 -14.70
C PRO A 87 -2.85 16.86 -14.73
N TRP A 88 -2.27 17.09 -15.92
CA TRP A 88 -1.31 18.18 -16.21
C TRP A 88 -0.02 18.20 -15.37
N ARG A 89 0.44 17.07 -14.86
CA ARG A 89 1.74 16.92 -14.17
C ARG A 89 2.56 15.80 -14.79
N ASP A 90 3.88 15.92 -14.68
CA ASP A 90 4.79 14.81 -14.95
C ASP A 90 4.64 13.74 -13.86
N THR A 91 4.16 12.55 -14.25
CA THR A 91 3.93 11.41 -13.36
C THR A 91 5.08 10.41 -13.39
N LYS A 92 6.08 10.57 -14.27
CA LYS A 92 7.23 9.67 -14.36
C LYS A 92 8.04 9.61 -13.07
N PRO A 93 8.36 10.74 -12.39
CA PRO A 93 9.05 10.69 -11.11
C PRO A 93 8.23 9.99 -10.03
N LEU A 94 6.89 10.13 -10.07
CA LEU A 94 5.99 9.50 -9.11
C LEU A 94 5.92 7.98 -9.33
N ALA A 95 5.77 7.53 -10.58
CA ALA A 95 5.78 6.12 -10.93
C ALA A 95 7.09 5.44 -10.51
N LYS A 96 8.24 6.09 -10.79
CA LYS A 96 9.54 5.60 -10.35
C LYS A 96 9.69 5.61 -8.83
N ALA A 97 9.19 6.63 -8.13
CA ALA A 97 9.25 6.69 -6.68
C ALA A 97 8.41 5.58 -6.02
N LEU A 98 7.21 5.29 -6.57
CA LEU A 98 6.38 4.18 -6.13
C LEU A 98 7.11 2.84 -6.29
N LEU A 99 7.67 2.56 -7.47
CA LEU A 99 8.41 1.32 -7.69
C LEU A 99 9.70 1.25 -6.87
N ALA A 100 10.42 2.36 -6.70
CA ALA A 100 11.62 2.39 -5.86
C ALA A 100 11.27 2.05 -4.39
N ARG A 101 10.10 2.47 -3.91
CA ARG A 101 9.65 2.22 -2.54
C ARG A 101 9.06 0.82 -2.34
N PHE A 102 8.29 0.32 -3.30
CA PHE A 102 7.50 -0.90 -3.16
C PHE A 102 8.01 -2.08 -3.99
N GLY A 103 9.07 -1.87 -4.79
CA GLY A 103 9.76 -2.89 -5.60
C GLY A 103 9.05 -3.18 -6.92
N THR A 104 7.83 -3.71 -6.86
CA THR A 104 7.08 -4.23 -8.00
C THR A 104 5.71 -3.58 -8.15
N LEU A 105 5.05 -3.74 -9.30
CA LEU A 105 3.65 -3.33 -9.47
C LEU A 105 2.74 -3.95 -8.40
N ALA A 106 2.93 -5.24 -8.11
CA ALA A 106 2.17 -5.94 -7.09
C ALA A 106 2.40 -5.33 -5.70
N GLY A 107 3.65 -4.93 -5.38
CA GLY A 107 3.97 -4.16 -4.19
C GLY A 107 3.26 -2.82 -4.10
N VAL A 108 3.20 -2.07 -5.19
CA VAL A 108 2.48 -0.77 -5.25
C VAL A 108 0.98 -0.95 -5.00
N PHE A 109 0.34 -1.87 -5.72
CA PHE A 109 -1.10 -2.12 -5.58
C PHE A 109 -1.47 -2.79 -4.24
N GLY A 110 -0.55 -3.57 -3.70
CA GLY A 110 -0.67 -4.25 -2.42
C GLY A 110 -0.51 -3.34 -1.21
N ALA A 111 0.28 -2.27 -1.33
CA ALA A 111 0.61 -1.38 -0.21
C ALA A 111 -0.62 -0.83 0.55
N PRO A 112 -0.54 -0.66 1.88
CA PRO A 112 -1.51 0.09 2.67
C PRO A 112 -1.63 1.54 2.21
N LEU A 113 -2.84 2.11 2.33
CA LEU A 113 -3.13 3.49 1.91
C LEU A 113 -2.19 4.52 2.55
N GLY A 114 -1.92 4.40 3.85
CA GLY A 114 -1.02 5.31 4.56
C GLY A 114 0.40 5.30 3.97
N LEU A 115 0.94 4.12 3.66
CA LEU A 115 2.30 4.01 3.10
C LEU A 115 2.39 4.58 1.67
N LEU A 116 1.32 4.46 0.88
CA LEU A 116 1.25 5.08 -0.45
C LEU A 116 1.32 6.61 -0.34
N GLN A 117 0.60 7.19 0.62
CA GLN A 117 0.53 8.65 0.83
C GLN A 117 1.85 9.25 1.36
N GLU A 118 2.74 8.45 1.93
CA GLU A 118 4.08 8.90 2.30
C GLU A 118 4.97 9.22 1.08
N VAL A 119 4.61 8.73 -0.12
CA VAL A 119 5.33 9.10 -1.34
C VAL A 119 4.93 10.52 -1.74
N LYS A 120 5.90 11.44 -1.72
CA LYS A 120 5.68 12.86 -2.04
C LYS A 120 4.98 13.02 -3.40
N GLY A 121 3.78 13.59 -3.38
CA GLY A 121 2.97 13.83 -4.58
C GLY A 121 1.88 12.78 -4.83
N ILE A 122 1.82 11.72 -4.02
CA ILE A 122 0.70 10.78 -3.96
C ILE A 122 -0.26 11.26 -2.86
N GLY A 123 -1.35 11.90 -3.28
CA GLY A 123 -2.44 12.27 -2.37
C GLY A 123 -3.40 11.11 -2.11
N GLU A 124 -4.37 11.34 -1.22
CA GLU A 124 -5.39 10.36 -0.85
C GLU A 124 -6.14 9.79 -2.07
N ASN A 125 -6.60 10.65 -2.97
CA ASN A 125 -7.34 10.22 -4.17
C ASN A 125 -6.51 9.28 -5.07
N VAL A 126 -5.23 9.58 -5.26
CA VAL A 126 -4.34 8.75 -6.09
C VAL A 126 -4.11 7.40 -5.41
N ALA A 127 -3.90 7.40 -4.09
CA ALA A 127 -3.76 6.17 -3.31
C ALA A 127 -5.05 5.32 -3.40
N LEU A 128 -6.23 5.94 -3.30
CA LEU A 128 -7.51 5.26 -3.46
C LEU A 128 -7.69 4.67 -4.86
N ASP A 129 -7.34 5.41 -5.92
CA ASP A 129 -7.42 4.92 -7.30
C ASP A 129 -6.52 3.69 -7.52
N LEU A 130 -5.29 3.71 -6.96
CA LEU A 130 -4.40 2.54 -7.00
C LEU A 130 -5.03 1.34 -6.27
N LYS A 131 -5.62 1.54 -5.08
CA LYS A 131 -6.31 0.47 -4.36
C LYS A 131 -7.56 -0.02 -5.09
N LEU A 132 -8.25 0.85 -5.81
CA LEU A 132 -9.41 0.48 -6.62
C LEU A 132 -8.97 -0.46 -7.75
N VAL A 133 -7.89 -0.15 -8.46
CA VAL A 133 -7.33 -1.04 -9.49
C VAL A 133 -6.95 -2.40 -8.92
N ALA A 134 -6.28 -2.42 -7.76
CA ALA A 134 -5.96 -3.66 -7.05
C ALA A 134 -7.22 -4.49 -6.74
N THR A 135 -8.27 -3.82 -6.24
CA THR A 135 -9.56 -4.46 -5.90
C THR A 135 -10.25 -5.03 -7.14
N VAL A 136 -10.18 -4.33 -8.28
CA VAL A 136 -10.73 -4.82 -9.55
C VAL A 136 -10.01 -6.10 -9.97
N GLY A 137 -8.67 -6.13 -9.95
CA GLY A 137 -7.89 -7.33 -10.29
C GLY A 137 -8.23 -8.52 -9.39
N GLN A 138 -8.26 -8.30 -8.07
CA GLN A 138 -8.66 -9.33 -7.09
C GLN A 138 -10.07 -9.88 -7.35
N ARG A 139 -11.04 -8.99 -7.64
CA ARG A 139 -12.43 -9.40 -7.91
C ARG A 139 -12.57 -10.15 -9.23
N SER A 140 -11.82 -9.78 -10.25
CA SER A 140 -11.79 -10.51 -11.52
C SER A 140 -11.31 -11.95 -11.32
N LEU A 141 -10.17 -12.13 -10.63
CA LEU A 141 -9.64 -13.46 -10.30
C LEU A 141 -10.63 -14.28 -9.45
N LYS A 142 -11.27 -13.65 -8.46
CA LYS A 142 -12.29 -14.31 -7.63
C LYS A 142 -13.51 -14.78 -8.45
N SER A 143 -13.95 -13.98 -9.40
CA SER A 143 -15.10 -14.33 -10.27
C SER A 143 -14.79 -15.56 -11.10
N GLU A 144 -13.59 -15.65 -11.67
CA GLU A 144 -13.16 -16.84 -12.41
C GLU A 144 -13.18 -18.11 -11.55
N LEU A 145 -12.79 -18.01 -10.28
CA LEU A 145 -12.83 -19.13 -9.34
C LEU A 145 -14.25 -19.59 -8.99
N ARG A 146 -15.25 -18.70 -9.04
CA ARG A 146 -16.65 -19.08 -8.80
C ARG A 146 -17.26 -19.80 -10.00
N GLU A 147 -16.82 -19.48 -11.21
CA GLU A 147 -17.30 -20.09 -12.45
C GLU A 147 -16.61 -21.43 -12.76
N LYS A 148 -15.43 -21.68 -12.17
CA LYS A 148 -14.63 -22.89 -12.36
C LYS A 148 -14.67 -23.81 -11.13
N GLN A 149 -14.28 -25.06 -11.31
CA GLN A 149 -13.98 -25.96 -10.18
C GLN A 149 -12.60 -25.60 -9.64
N VAL A 150 -12.49 -25.37 -8.34
CA VAL A 150 -11.24 -24.93 -7.68
C VAL A 150 -10.10 -25.93 -7.90
N LEU A 151 -10.41 -27.24 -7.86
CA LEU A 151 -9.41 -28.29 -8.09
C LEU A 151 -9.00 -28.47 -9.54
N SER A 152 -9.76 -27.96 -10.52
CA SER A 152 -9.37 -28.08 -11.94
C SER A 152 -8.36 -27.01 -12.36
N SER A 153 -8.16 -25.97 -11.54
CA SER A 153 -7.17 -24.92 -11.79
C SER A 153 -6.52 -24.45 -10.49
N TRP A 154 -5.68 -25.32 -9.91
CA TRP A 154 -4.93 -25.00 -8.69
C TRP A 154 -4.12 -23.71 -8.80
N SER A 155 -3.52 -23.45 -9.98
CA SER A 155 -2.82 -22.20 -10.25
C SER A 155 -3.73 -20.98 -10.07
N SER A 156 -4.97 -21.02 -10.54
CA SER A 156 -5.92 -19.92 -10.35
C SER A 156 -6.25 -19.66 -8.88
N VAL A 157 -6.24 -20.71 -8.04
CA VAL A 157 -6.43 -20.58 -6.59
C VAL A 157 -5.25 -19.84 -5.98
N ILE A 158 -4.04 -20.26 -6.35
CA ILE A 158 -2.79 -19.62 -5.91
C ILE A 158 -2.72 -18.16 -6.36
N ASP A 159 -3.01 -17.88 -7.64
CA ASP A 159 -3.01 -16.53 -8.21
C ASP A 159 -3.99 -15.62 -7.48
N TYR A 160 -5.19 -16.12 -7.21
CA TYR A 160 -6.19 -15.40 -6.42
C TYR A 160 -5.70 -15.14 -5.00
N CYS A 161 -5.17 -16.16 -4.32
CA CYS A 161 -4.66 -16.02 -2.95
C CYS A 161 -3.50 -15.04 -2.86
N HIS A 162 -2.57 -15.08 -3.82
CA HIS A 162 -1.49 -14.09 -3.93
C HIS A 162 -2.05 -12.68 -4.12
N ALA A 163 -2.95 -12.49 -5.09
CA ALA A 163 -3.55 -11.18 -5.34
C ALA A 163 -4.27 -10.65 -4.10
N ALA A 164 -4.98 -11.51 -3.37
CA ALA A 164 -5.79 -11.13 -2.21
C ALA A 164 -4.99 -10.93 -0.91
N MET A 165 -3.84 -11.58 -0.74
CA MET A 165 -3.20 -11.71 0.58
C MET A 165 -1.69 -11.41 0.64
N ALA A 166 -0.95 -11.50 -0.47
CA ALA A 166 0.53 -11.46 -0.45
C ALA A 166 1.13 -10.17 0.13
N TYR A 167 0.42 -9.04 -0.02
CA TYR A 167 0.87 -7.72 0.44
C TYR A 167 0.07 -7.20 1.61
N GLU A 168 -0.75 -8.05 2.23
CA GLU A 168 -1.45 -7.68 3.44
C GLU A 168 -0.45 -7.51 4.59
N SER A 169 -0.57 -6.39 5.30
CA SER A 169 0.36 -5.97 6.36
C SER A 169 0.21 -6.77 7.65
N ARG A 170 -0.92 -7.44 7.81
CA ARG A 170 -1.28 -8.25 8.98
C ARG A 170 -1.51 -9.68 8.53
N GLU A 171 -1.24 -10.61 9.43
CA GLU A 171 -1.62 -11.99 9.23
C GLU A 171 -3.15 -12.11 9.18
N GLN A 172 -3.65 -12.74 8.12
CA GLN A 172 -5.05 -13.02 7.89
C GLN A 172 -5.22 -14.52 7.64
N PHE A 173 -6.17 -15.12 8.35
CA PHE A 173 -6.58 -16.49 8.11
C PHE A 173 -7.86 -16.50 7.28
N ARG A 174 -7.78 -17.06 6.08
CA ARG A 174 -8.85 -17.16 5.09
C ARG A 174 -9.24 -18.62 4.88
N ILE A 175 -10.52 -18.85 4.65
CA ILE A 175 -11.06 -20.16 4.33
C ILE A 175 -11.88 -20.08 3.06
N LEU A 176 -11.55 -20.96 2.11
CA LEU A 176 -12.33 -21.20 0.91
C LEU A 176 -13.25 -22.40 1.17
N PHE A 177 -14.55 -22.18 1.18
CA PHE A 177 -15.56 -23.22 1.40
C PHE A 177 -16.04 -23.75 0.06
N LEU A 178 -16.00 -25.08 -0.11
CA LEU A 178 -16.27 -25.74 -1.38
C LEU A 178 -17.44 -26.73 -1.29
N ASP A 179 -18.17 -26.85 -2.39
CA ASP A 179 -19.23 -27.84 -2.54
C ASP A 179 -18.67 -29.22 -2.96
N LYS A 180 -19.57 -30.20 -3.15
CA LYS A 180 -19.24 -31.57 -3.56
C LYS A 180 -18.57 -31.69 -4.93
N ARG A 181 -18.68 -30.66 -5.77
CA ARG A 181 -18.02 -30.56 -7.08
C ARG A 181 -16.74 -29.71 -7.00
N ASN A 182 -16.32 -29.33 -5.80
CA ASN A 182 -15.23 -28.42 -5.52
C ASN A 182 -15.40 -27.03 -6.16
N ALA A 183 -16.63 -26.57 -6.33
CA ALA A 183 -16.93 -25.18 -6.67
C ALA A 183 -16.88 -24.31 -5.41
N LEU A 184 -16.40 -23.07 -5.54
CA LEU A 184 -16.30 -22.13 -4.43
C LEU A 184 -17.70 -21.64 -4.01
N ILE A 185 -18.14 -22.02 -2.80
CA ILE A 185 -19.37 -21.55 -2.18
C ILE A 185 -19.14 -20.16 -1.59
N ALA A 186 -18.12 -20.04 -0.75
CA ALA A 186 -17.81 -18.82 -0.02
C ALA A 186 -16.30 -18.70 0.20
N ASP A 187 -15.88 -17.45 0.37
CA ASP A 187 -14.51 -17.09 0.69
C ASP A 187 -14.56 -16.06 1.82
N GLU A 188 -14.09 -16.46 3.00
CA GLU A 188 -14.22 -15.69 4.22
C GLU A 188 -12.87 -15.57 4.94
N VAL A 189 -12.60 -14.36 5.42
CA VAL A 189 -11.50 -14.11 6.36
C VAL A 189 -12.05 -14.36 7.76
N GLN A 190 -11.68 -15.49 8.37
CA GLN A 190 -12.17 -15.89 9.68
C GLN A 190 -11.53 -15.08 10.81
N SER A 191 -10.32 -14.56 10.60
CA SER A 191 -9.73 -13.63 11.54
C SER A 191 -8.74 -12.69 10.87
N LYS A 192 -8.64 -11.48 11.43
CA LYS A 192 -7.58 -10.52 11.16
C LYS A 192 -6.77 -10.39 12.45
N GLY A 193 -5.56 -10.94 12.47
CA GLY A 193 -4.74 -11.05 13.67
C GLY A 193 -4.20 -9.75 14.19
N THR A 194 -3.69 -9.77 15.43
CA THR A 194 -2.70 -8.82 15.93
C THR A 194 -1.34 -9.11 15.29
N VAL A 195 -0.27 -8.43 15.73
CA VAL A 195 1.08 -8.57 15.15
C VAL A 195 1.66 -10.00 15.32
N ASP A 196 1.15 -10.80 16.27
CA ASP A 196 1.81 -12.02 16.76
C ASP A 196 1.00 -13.33 16.61
N HIS A 197 0.07 -13.45 15.65
CA HIS A 197 -0.88 -14.55 15.36
C HIS A 197 -2.34 -14.23 15.72
N THR A 198 -3.27 -14.87 15.00
CA THR A 198 -4.67 -14.95 15.43
C THR A 198 -5.02 -16.38 15.83
N PRO A 199 -5.70 -16.59 16.97
CA PRO A 199 -6.20 -17.91 17.29
C PRO A 199 -7.32 -18.30 16.31
N VAL A 200 -7.05 -19.31 15.49
CA VAL A 200 -8.07 -19.99 14.68
C VAL A 200 -8.66 -21.10 15.55
N TYR A 201 -9.98 -21.08 15.73
CA TYR A 201 -10.67 -22.08 16.52
C TYR A 201 -11.27 -23.14 15.59
N PRO A 202 -10.81 -24.41 15.64
CA PRO A 202 -11.31 -25.49 14.77
C PRO A 202 -12.84 -25.64 14.79
N ARG A 203 -13.45 -25.43 15.97
CA ARG A 203 -14.92 -25.47 16.12
C ARG A 203 -15.63 -24.43 15.25
N GLU A 204 -15.08 -23.23 15.11
CA GLU A 204 -15.69 -22.14 14.33
C GLU A 204 -15.54 -22.41 12.83
N VAL A 205 -14.38 -22.92 12.43
CA VAL A 205 -14.12 -23.37 11.05
C VAL A 205 -15.14 -24.42 10.62
N VAL A 206 -15.30 -25.45 11.46
CA VAL A 206 -16.22 -26.57 11.20
C VAL A 206 -17.68 -26.13 11.28
N ARG A 207 -18.07 -25.33 12.30
CA ARG A 207 -19.41 -24.75 12.39
C ARG A 207 -19.75 -24.00 11.11
N ARG A 208 -18.84 -23.15 10.62
CA ARG A 208 -19.08 -22.36 9.42
C ARG A 208 -19.16 -23.21 8.16
N ALA A 209 -18.33 -24.24 8.04
CA ALA A 209 -18.41 -25.19 6.93
C ALA A 209 -19.77 -25.90 6.89
N LEU A 210 -20.30 -26.30 8.05
CA LEU A 210 -21.63 -26.91 8.15
C LEU A 210 -22.75 -25.92 7.80
N GLU A 211 -22.70 -24.68 8.29
CA GLU A 211 -23.67 -23.62 7.96
C GLU A 211 -23.76 -23.36 6.45
N LEU A 212 -22.61 -23.43 5.76
CA LEU A 212 -22.52 -23.24 4.32
C LEU A 212 -22.78 -24.53 3.52
N SER A 213 -23.05 -25.65 4.20
CA SER A 213 -23.14 -26.99 3.57
C SER A 213 -21.91 -27.34 2.72
N ALA A 214 -20.73 -26.88 3.15
CA ALA A 214 -19.47 -27.17 2.48
C ALA A 214 -19.06 -28.62 2.74
N THR A 215 -18.63 -29.32 1.69
CA THR A 215 -18.09 -30.68 1.80
C THR A 215 -16.57 -30.69 1.84
N ALA A 216 -15.94 -29.57 1.49
CA ALA A 216 -14.51 -29.40 1.60
C ALA A 216 -14.11 -27.95 1.87
N ILE A 217 -12.91 -27.76 2.42
CA ILE A 217 -12.32 -26.45 2.68
C ILE A 217 -10.85 -26.40 2.24
N ILE A 218 -10.39 -25.21 1.88
CA ILE A 218 -8.96 -24.88 1.75
C ILE A 218 -8.65 -23.80 2.77
N LEU A 219 -7.64 -24.05 3.59
CA LEU A 219 -7.14 -23.09 4.56
C LEU A 219 -6.06 -22.24 3.89
N VAL A 220 -6.03 -20.93 4.15
CA VAL A 220 -5.03 -20.03 3.60
C VAL A 220 -4.64 -18.99 4.64
N HIS A 221 -3.36 -18.73 4.84
CA HIS A 221 -2.92 -17.53 5.53
C HIS A 221 -1.71 -16.88 4.87
N ASN A 222 -1.46 -15.61 5.18
CA ASN A 222 -0.28 -14.90 4.68
C ASN A 222 0.75 -14.73 5.78
N HIS A 223 2.03 -14.75 5.40
CA HIS A 223 3.12 -14.29 6.24
C HIS A 223 3.55 -12.89 5.82
N PRO A 224 3.28 -11.84 6.62
CA PRO A 224 3.71 -10.47 6.29
C PRO A 224 5.23 -10.32 6.12
N SER A 225 6.02 -11.22 6.73
CA SER A 225 7.47 -11.32 6.53
C SER A 225 7.85 -11.60 5.08
N GLY A 226 6.96 -12.24 4.32
CA GLY A 226 7.15 -12.66 2.93
C GLY A 226 7.66 -14.10 2.77
N ASP A 227 8.15 -14.75 3.83
CA ASP A 227 8.60 -16.15 3.81
C ASP A 227 7.40 -17.09 4.03
N PRO A 228 7.03 -17.94 3.06
CA PRO A 228 5.89 -18.84 3.19
C PRO A 228 6.19 -20.12 3.99
N THR A 229 7.36 -20.26 4.60
CA THR A 229 7.74 -21.46 5.34
C THR A 229 6.78 -21.71 6.53
N PRO A 230 6.16 -22.90 6.64
CA PRO A 230 5.23 -23.19 7.72
C PRO A 230 5.92 -23.26 9.08
N SER A 231 5.31 -22.62 10.07
CA SER A 231 5.71 -22.79 11.47
C SER A 231 5.16 -24.10 12.03
N ARG A 232 5.68 -24.51 13.20
CA ARG A 232 5.14 -25.67 13.91
C ARG A 232 3.68 -25.46 14.34
N ALA A 233 3.34 -24.24 14.72
CA ALA A 233 1.99 -23.86 15.12
C ALA A 233 0.99 -24.04 13.96
N ASP A 234 1.39 -23.67 12.73
CA ASP A 234 0.56 -23.85 11.54
C ASP A 234 0.22 -25.33 11.31
N ILE A 235 1.24 -26.19 11.40
CA ILE A 235 1.08 -27.63 11.18
C ILE A 235 0.16 -28.24 12.23
N ASP A 236 0.39 -27.95 13.51
CA ASP A 236 -0.38 -28.53 14.62
C ASP A 236 -1.84 -28.01 14.61
N MET A 237 -2.06 -26.73 14.31
CA MET A 237 -3.39 -26.15 14.09
C MET A 237 -4.12 -26.85 12.93
N THR A 238 -3.44 -27.02 11.80
CA THR A 238 -4.03 -27.65 10.61
C THR A 238 -4.46 -29.08 10.88
N LYS A 239 -3.60 -29.87 11.53
CA LYS A 239 -3.92 -31.25 11.92
C LYS A 239 -5.15 -31.29 12.82
N THR A 240 -5.22 -30.39 13.80
CA THR A 240 -6.40 -30.28 14.67
C THR A 240 -7.67 -29.98 13.87
N ILE A 241 -7.61 -29.09 12.87
CA ILE A 241 -8.76 -28.81 11.99
C ILE A 241 -9.13 -30.04 11.16
N VAL A 242 -8.15 -30.74 10.57
CA VAL A 242 -8.36 -31.98 9.79
C VAL A 242 -9.07 -33.04 10.64
N ASP A 243 -8.56 -33.28 11.85
CA ASP A 243 -9.11 -34.29 12.76
C ASP A 243 -10.52 -33.92 13.27
N THR A 244 -10.82 -32.63 13.39
CA THR A 244 -12.16 -32.14 13.77
C THR A 244 -13.15 -32.20 12.61
N ALA A 245 -12.70 -31.92 11.38
CA ALA A 245 -13.55 -31.84 10.19
C ALA A 245 -13.90 -33.23 9.62
N LYS A 246 -12.96 -34.18 9.70
CA LYS A 246 -13.07 -35.51 9.10
C LYS A 246 -14.29 -36.33 9.57
N PRO A 247 -14.63 -36.40 10.88
CA PRO A 247 -15.81 -37.14 11.35
C PRO A 247 -17.14 -36.57 10.84
N LEU A 248 -17.15 -35.29 10.44
CA LEU A 248 -18.32 -34.60 9.92
C LEU A 248 -18.40 -34.63 8.39
N GLY A 249 -17.49 -35.37 7.73
CA GLY A 249 -17.46 -35.50 6.28
C GLY A 249 -16.95 -34.27 5.55
N ILE A 250 -16.26 -33.34 6.24
CA ILE A 250 -15.66 -32.16 5.63
C ILE A 250 -14.19 -32.45 5.33
N THR A 251 -13.81 -32.38 4.06
CA THR A 251 -12.42 -32.61 3.63
C THR A 251 -11.61 -31.32 3.71
N VAL A 252 -10.45 -31.34 4.36
CA VAL A 252 -9.47 -30.26 4.24
C VAL A 252 -8.57 -30.59 3.06
N HIS A 253 -8.68 -29.85 1.96
CA HIS A 253 -7.93 -30.15 0.74
C HIS A 253 -6.46 -29.81 0.86
N ASP A 254 -6.17 -28.67 1.48
CA ASP A 254 -4.82 -28.17 1.71
C ASP A 254 -4.84 -27.03 2.74
N HIS A 255 -3.65 -26.66 3.18
CA HIS A 255 -3.37 -25.39 3.84
C HIS A 255 -2.24 -24.69 3.10
N ILE A 256 -2.55 -23.50 2.56
CA ILE A 256 -1.64 -22.70 1.73
C ILE A 256 -1.13 -21.51 2.54
N ILE A 257 0.18 -21.32 2.54
CA ILE A 257 0.82 -20.14 3.14
C ILE A 257 1.29 -19.23 2.03
N ILE A 258 0.86 -17.97 2.04
CA ILE A 258 1.16 -16.98 1.01
C ILE A 258 2.24 -16.02 1.51
N GLY A 259 3.36 -15.96 0.79
CA GLY A 259 4.39 -14.96 0.92
C GLY A 259 4.32 -13.92 -0.21
N LYS A 260 5.26 -12.96 -0.22
CA LYS A 260 5.33 -11.93 -1.27
C LYS A 260 5.76 -12.53 -2.61
N ASP A 261 6.76 -13.40 -2.58
CA ASP A 261 7.42 -13.95 -3.76
C ASP A 261 7.16 -15.45 -3.96
N GLY A 262 6.26 -16.05 -3.17
CA GLY A 262 5.94 -17.48 -3.30
C GLY A 262 4.89 -17.96 -2.31
N HIS A 263 4.63 -19.26 -2.34
CA HIS A 263 3.68 -19.91 -1.45
C HIS A 263 4.22 -21.28 -1.00
N ALA A 264 3.66 -21.81 0.09
CA ALA A 264 3.88 -23.17 0.54
C ALA A 264 2.53 -23.90 0.66
N SER A 265 2.53 -25.18 0.29
CA SER A 265 1.38 -26.08 0.45
C SER A 265 1.76 -27.13 1.49
N LEU A 266 1.03 -27.18 2.61
CA LEU A 266 1.30 -28.17 3.65
C LEU A 266 1.12 -29.59 3.11
N LYS A 267 0.13 -29.82 2.24
CA LYS A 267 -0.07 -31.12 1.59
C LYS A 267 1.05 -31.45 0.60
N GLY A 268 1.49 -30.48 -0.19
CA GLY A 268 2.63 -30.63 -1.11
C GLY A 268 3.93 -30.97 -0.37
N LEU A 269 4.11 -30.40 0.82
CA LEU A 269 5.21 -30.70 1.74
C LEU A 269 5.00 -31.98 2.57
N ARG A 270 3.88 -32.69 2.40
CA ARG A 270 3.50 -33.91 3.15
C ARG A 270 3.43 -33.72 4.67
N LEU A 271 2.99 -32.54 5.10
CA LEU A 271 2.82 -32.20 6.51
C LEU A 271 1.41 -32.53 7.04
N ILE A 272 0.47 -32.79 6.13
CA ILE A 272 -0.93 -33.20 6.36
C ILE A 272 -1.37 -34.23 5.33
#